data_AF-A0A9D6ZMI6-F1
#
_entry.id   AF-A0A9D6ZMI6-F1
#
_cell.length_a   1.000
_cell.length_b   1.000
_cell.length_c   1.000
_cell.angle_alpha   90.00
_cell.angle_beta   90.00
_cell.angle_gamma   90.00
#
_symmetry.space_group_name_H-M   'P 1'
#
loop_
_entity.id
_entity.type
_entity.pdbx_description
1 polymer ?
#
loop_
_entity_poly.entity_id
_entity_poly.type
_entity_poly.pdbx_seq_one_letter_code
_entity_poly.pdbx_strand_id
1 'polypeptide(L)' 'MFGHWELIVLLVVVLLIFGPSQLPKLAKGIGKSIQSFKSGMKDSQQEEESKSPKEVGAGEEKKELPGKGKDDE' A
#
# COMPACT_ATOMS: atom_id res chain seq x y z
N MET A 1 -27.73 1.09 18.41
CA MET A 1 -27.59 0.76 16.97
C MET A 1 -27.55 2.01 16.07
N PHE A 2 -27.19 3.19 16.57
CA PHE A 2 -27.29 4.45 15.82
C PHE A 2 -25.95 4.94 15.22
N GLY A 3 -24.84 4.83 15.95
CA GLY A 3 -23.57 5.48 15.53
C GLY A 3 -22.96 5.08 14.17
N HIS A 4 -23.22 3.88 13.65
CA HIS A 4 -22.74 3.51 12.31
C HIS A 4 -23.49 4.26 11.20
N TRP A 5 -24.79 4.52 11.40
CA TRP A 5 -25.63 5.15 10.39
C TRP A 5 -25.31 6.65 10.26
N GLU A 6 -25.07 7.33 11.38
CA GLU A 6 -24.63 8.73 11.40
C GLU A 6 -23.29 8.92 10.69
N LEU A 7 -22.32 8.01 10.91
CA LEU A 7 -21.03 8.05 10.21
C LEU A 7 -21.18 7.85 8.70
N ILE A 8 -22.06 6.93 8.26
CA ILE A 8 -22.31 6.70 6.83
C ILE A 8 -22.94 7.94 6.18
N VAL A 9 -23.93 8.57 6.84
CA VAL A 9 -24.55 9.79 6.32
C VAL A 9 -23.54 10.93 6.21
N LEU A 10 -22.70 11.12 7.23
CA LEU A 10 -21.64 12.13 7.19
C LEU A 10 -20.64 11.85 6.07
N LEU A 11 -20.25 10.59 5.88
CA LEU A 11 -19.35 10.16 4.82
C LEU A 11 -19.95 10.51 3.44
N VAL A 12 -21.22 10.21 3.22
CA VAL A 12 -21.91 10.54 1.96
C VAL A 12 -21.91 12.04 1.67
N VAL A 13 -22.19 12.89 2.67
CA VAL A 13 -22.15 14.36 2.50
C VAL A 13 -20.76 14.84 2.09
N VAL A 14 -19.71 14.31 2.74
CA VAL A 14 -18.32 14.63 2.39
C VAL A 14 -17.99 14.14 0.97
N LEU A 15 -18.43 12.94 0.58
CA LEU A 15 -18.26 12.42 -0.78
C LEU A 15 -19.02 13.23 -1.84
N LEU A 16 -20.12 13.89 -1.51
CA LEU A 16 -20.83 14.75 -2.47
C LEU A 16 -20.04 16.05 -2.74
N ILE A 17 -19.39 16.61 -1.71
CA ILE A 17 -18.57 17.82 -1.84
C ILE A 17 -17.25 17.52 -2.55
N PHE A 18 -16.54 16.47 -2.11
CA PHE A 18 -15.22 16.12 -2.63
C PHE A 18 -15.27 15.18 -3.84
N GLY A 19 -16.33 14.40 -4.01
CA GLY A 19 -16.44 13.37 -5.03
C GLY A 19 -15.74 12.06 -4.65
N PRO A 20 -16.27 10.88 -5.05
CA PRO A 20 -15.67 9.59 -4.75
C PRO A 20 -14.29 9.41 -5.40
N SER A 21 -14.00 10.09 -6.50
CA SER A 21 -12.72 10.02 -7.22
C SER A 21 -11.57 10.71 -6.51
N GLN A 22 -11.85 11.67 -5.62
CA GLN A 22 -10.80 12.42 -4.92
C GLN A 22 -10.22 11.65 -3.73
N LEU A 23 -11.04 10.86 -3.02
CA LEU A 23 -10.60 10.00 -1.92
C LEU A 23 -9.45 9.05 -2.26
N PRO A 24 -9.50 8.23 -3.33
CA PRO A 24 -8.39 7.35 -3.69
C PRO A 24 -7.15 8.12 -4.15
N LYS A 25 -7.31 9.32 -4.72
CA LYS A 25 -6.20 10.18 -5.14
C LYS A 25 -5.46 10.75 -3.92
N LEU A 26 -6.20 11.26 -2.94
CA LEU A 26 -5.69 11.74 -1.65
C LEU A 26 -5.06 10.60 -0.84
N ALA A 27 -5.75 9.46 -0.74
CA ALA A 27 -5.27 8.28 -0.02
C ALA A 27 -3.97 7.72 -0.61
N LYS A 28 -3.80 7.71 -1.94
CA LYS A 28 -2.53 7.32 -2.58
C LYS A 28 -1.38 8.26 -2.21
N GLY A 29 -1.62 9.56 -2.13
CA GLY A 29 -0.62 10.55 -1.71
C GLY A 29 -0.23 10.37 -0.25
N ILE A 30 -1.22 10.39 0.64
CA ILE A 30 -1.05 10.22 2.09
C ILE A 30 -0.42 8.86 2.41
N GLY A 31 -0.87 7.79 1.76
CA GLY A 31 -0.35 6.43 1.95
C GLY A 31 1.13 6.31 1.61
N LYS A 32 1.57 6.92 0.50
CA LYS A 32 3.00 6.96 0.16
C LYS A 32 3.81 7.74 1.20
N SER A 33 3.32 8.90 1.65
CA SER A 33 3.98 9.70 2.69
C SER A 33 4.08 8.96 4.02
N ILE A 34 3.00 8.33 4.48
CA ILE A 34 2.99 7.49 5.70
C ILE A 34 3.94 6.31 5.54
N GLN A 35 3.99 5.68 4.36
CA GLN A 35 4.86 4.53 4.12
C GLN A 35 6.33 4.92 4.14
N SER A 36 6.72 6.00 3.45
CA SER A 36 8.08 6.53 3.51
C SER A 36 8.46 6.99 4.93
N PHE A 37 7.54 7.61 5.65
CA PHE A 37 7.76 8.02 7.04
C PHE A 37 7.96 6.81 7.96
N LYS A 38 7.12 5.77 7.81
CA LYS A 38 7.21 4.54 8.60
C LYS A 38 8.47 3.75 8.29
N SER A 39 8.89 3.67 7.03
CA SER A 39 10.15 3.04 6.64
C SER A 39 11.35 3.80 7.19
N GLY A 40 11.41 5.13 7.03
CA GLY A 40 12.49 5.95 7.57
C GLY A 40 12.61 5.89 9.08
N MET A 41 11.48 5.89 9.80
CA MET A 41 11.48 5.75 11.26
C MET A 41 11.92 4.35 11.73
N LYS A 42 11.72 3.33 10.89
CA LYS A 42 12.13 1.95 11.16
C LYS A 42 13.62 1.75 10.86
N ASP A 43 14.15 2.40 9.83
CA ASP A 43 15.59 2.50 9.55
C ASP A 43 16.33 3.24 10.68
N SER A 44 15.82 4.40 11.13
CA SER A 44 16.44 5.13 12.25
C SER A 44 16.39 4.38 13.58
N GLN A 45 15.35 3.58 13.85
CA GLN A 45 15.36 2.69 15.02
C GLN A 45 16.30 1.50 14.85
N GLN A 46 16.53 1.04 13.62
CA GLN A 46 17.41 -0.08 13.33
C GLN A 46 18.90 0.33 13.31
N GLU A 47 19.21 1.58 12.98
CA GLU A 47 20.56 2.17 13.09
C GLU A 47 21.05 2.30 14.55
N GLU A 48 20.15 2.47 15.52
CA GLU A 48 20.48 2.41 16.95
C GLU A 48 20.75 0.96 17.44
N GLU A 49 20.17 -0.06 16.79
CA GLU A 49 20.25 -1.45 17.27
C GLU A 49 21.22 -2.36 16.50
N SER A 50 21.53 -2.14 15.22
CA SER A 50 22.35 -3.09 14.46
C SER A 50 22.96 -2.55 13.16
N LYS A 51 24.30 -2.45 13.15
CA LYS A 51 25.10 -2.61 11.92
C LYS A 51 24.87 -4.03 11.36
N SER A 52 23.94 -4.23 10.44
CA SER A 52 23.98 -5.35 9.48
C SER A 52 23.07 -5.13 8.26
N PRO A 53 23.59 -5.23 7.02
CA PRO A 53 22.82 -5.07 5.79
C PRO A 53 21.85 -6.24 5.56
N LYS A 54 20.57 -5.93 5.29
CA LYS A 54 19.68 -6.85 4.60
C LYS A 54 19.02 -6.15 3.42
N GLU A 55 19.51 -6.48 2.23
CA GLU A 55 18.80 -6.38 0.97
C GLU A 55 17.44 -7.09 1.04
N VAL A 56 16.39 -6.42 0.56
CA VAL A 56 15.18 -7.01 -0.05
C VAL A 56 14.66 -5.94 -1.02
N GLY A 57 14.71 -6.10 -2.34
CA GLY A 57 14.09 -7.16 -3.11
C GLY A 57 12.78 -6.63 -3.72
N ALA A 58 12.86 -5.87 -4.82
CA ALA A 58 11.70 -5.48 -5.60
C ALA A 58 11.51 -6.50 -6.72
N GLY A 59 10.45 -7.30 -6.58
CA GLY A 59 10.11 -8.42 -7.43
C GLY A 59 10.01 -8.06 -8.91
N GLU A 60 10.62 -8.93 -9.69
CA GLU A 60 10.39 -9.12 -11.12
C GLU A 60 8.95 -9.60 -11.33
N GLU A 61 8.11 -8.77 -11.95
CA GLU A 61 6.92 -9.23 -12.67
C GLU A 61 7.17 -9.01 -14.17
N LYS A 62 7.73 -10.03 -14.84
CA LYS A 62 7.73 -10.12 -16.30
C LYS A 62 7.03 -11.41 -16.70
N LYS A 63 5.74 -11.25 -17.07
CA LYS A 63 4.96 -12.18 -17.86
C LYS A 63 5.74 -12.64 -19.08
N GLU A 64 6.22 -13.89 -19.12
CA GLU A 64 6.44 -14.65 -20.36
C GLU A 64 6.21 -16.14 -20.04
N LEU A 65 5.07 -16.69 -20.49
CA LEU A 65 4.89 -18.14 -20.59
C LEU A 65 5.70 -18.63 -21.81
N PRO A 66 6.61 -19.58 -21.67
CA PRO A 66 6.99 -20.44 -22.77
C PRO A 66 6.20 -21.76 -22.68
N GLY A 67 5.36 -21.99 -23.69
CA GLY A 67 4.86 -23.32 -24.00
C GLY A 67 5.94 -24.18 -24.68
N LYS A 68 6.01 -25.45 -24.27
CA LYS A 68 6.59 -26.66 -24.89
C LYS A 68 6.97 -27.57 -23.72
N GLY A 69 6.59 -28.83 -23.60
CA GLY A 69 6.20 -29.80 -24.60
C GLY A 69 7.10 -31.02 -24.43
N LYS A 70 6.49 -32.17 -24.10
CA LYS A 70 7.02 -33.54 -24.14
C LYS A 70 8.08 -33.93 -23.09
N ASP A 71 8.23 -35.26 -23.03
CA ASP A 71 9.15 -36.14 -22.30
C ASP A 71 8.73 -36.61 -20.88
N ASP A 72 8.41 -37.92 -20.85
CA ASP A 72 8.75 -38.91 -19.81
C ASP A 72 7.98 -38.93 -18.47
N GLU A 73 6.94 -39.78 -18.37
CA GLU A 73 7.01 -41.17 -17.87
C GLU A 73 5.65 -41.90 -18.04
#